data_AF-A0A2M7W1M5-F1
#
_entry.id   AF-A0A2M7W1M5-F1
#
_cell.length_a   1.000
_cell.length_b   1.000
_cell.length_c   1.000
_cell.angle_alpha   90.00
_cell.angle_beta   90.00
_cell.angle_gamma   90.00
#
_symmetry.space_group_name_H-M   'P 1'
#
loop_
_entity.id
_entity.type
_entity.pdbx_description
1 polymer ?
#
loop_
_entity_poly.entity_id
_entity_poly.type
_entity_poly.pdbx_seq_one_letter_code
_entity_poly.pdbx_strand_id
1 'polypeptide(L)'
;MKLKHFRQEHSHTCGIAAMRMLLCGLGIEISEKEYMKLVTIHSYGIFSTELVIPFINKGIKATAYTYNLPILARLNLPLGAEVKMEHLLKGLKAPSTRLVAESMKAFIEVGGKMYWQPPTLHSLQQKLQKGPALISVNTAALGDYWRHWNNGHYLVVSESDEKRSRVYDPYYEKPQGSYWVENERLIPAITVNSMRSTDYCMTLER
;
A
#
# COMPACT_ATOMS: atom_id res chain seq x y z
N MET A 1 -19.19 1.03 -1.00
CA MET A 1 -18.62 -0.09 -0.22
C MET A 1 -18.63 0.28 1.25
N LYS A 2 -19.28 -0.49 2.14
CA LYS A 2 -19.26 -0.22 3.58
C LYS A 2 -18.02 -0.88 4.19
N LEU A 3 -17.15 -0.10 4.81
CA LEU A 3 -15.93 -0.59 5.46
C LEU A 3 -16.22 -0.97 6.92
N LYS A 4 -15.64 -2.09 7.36
CA LYS A 4 -15.53 -2.46 8.77
C LYS A 4 -14.13 -2.11 9.25
N HIS A 5 -14.03 -1.37 10.35
CA HIS A 5 -12.74 -1.00 10.93
C HIS A 5 -12.14 -2.19 11.69
N PHE A 6 -10.87 -2.50 11.42
CA PHE A 6 -10.08 -3.51 12.11
C PHE A 6 -8.85 -2.86 12.74
N ARG A 7 -8.55 -3.21 14.00
CA ARG A 7 -7.30 -2.79 14.64
C ARG A 7 -6.20 -3.82 14.36
N GLN A 8 -4.96 -3.35 14.23
CA GLN A 8 -3.78 -4.23 14.22
C GLN A 8 -3.60 -4.82 15.62
N GLU A 9 -3.38 -6.14 15.70
CA GLU A 9 -3.12 -6.81 16.98
C GLU A 9 -1.64 -6.73 17.35
N HIS A 10 -0.75 -6.54 16.37
CA HIS A 10 0.71 -6.52 16.55
C HIS A 10 1.34 -5.27 15.89
N SER A 11 2.52 -4.85 16.32
CA SER A 11 3.17 -3.60 15.85
C SER A 11 3.45 -3.58 14.34
N HIS A 12 3.67 -4.75 13.74
CA HIS A 12 4.02 -4.91 12.33
C HIS A 12 2.85 -5.40 11.43
N THR A 13 1.62 -5.46 11.95
CA THR A 13 0.45 -5.99 11.20
C THR A 13 -0.52 -4.91 10.73
N CYS A 14 -0.11 -3.64 10.71
CA CYS A 14 -0.93 -2.55 10.16
C CYS A 14 -1.41 -2.82 8.73
N GLY A 15 -0.54 -3.37 7.88
CA GLY A 15 -0.89 -3.76 6.51
C GLY A 15 -1.98 -4.82 6.46
N ILE A 16 -1.89 -5.86 7.31
CA ILE A 16 -2.90 -6.92 7.39
C ILE A 16 -4.25 -6.31 7.80
N ALA A 17 -4.28 -5.54 8.89
CA ALA A 17 -5.50 -4.93 9.39
C ALA A 17 -6.14 -3.99 8.34
N ALA A 18 -5.35 -3.15 7.69
CA ALA A 18 -5.85 -2.25 6.63
C ALA A 18 -6.37 -3.02 5.41
N MET A 19 -5.66 -4.06 4.95
CA MET A 19 -6.11 -4.88 3.82
C MET A 19 -7.38 -5.68 4.15
N ARG A 20 -7.53 -6.16 5.38
CA ARG A 20 -8.77 -6.78 5.86
C ARG A 20 -9.97 -5.84 5.75
N MET A 21 -9.79 -4.53 5.96
CA MET A 21 -10.88 -3.56 5.78
C MET A 21 -11.34 -3.52 4.31
N LEU A 22 -10.40 -3.52 3.36
CA LEU A 22 -10.73 -3.54 1.93
C LEU A 22 -11.39 -4.85 1.51
N LEU A 23 -10.80 -5.99 1.90
CA LEU A 23 -11.32 -7.32 1.59
C LEU A 23 -12.73 -7.53 2.17
N CYS A 24 -12.98 -7.08 3.40
CA CYS A 24 -14.31 -7.13 4.01
C CYS A 24 -15.33 -6.32 3.20
N GLY A 25 -14.92 -5.16 2.65
CA GLY A 25 -15.74 -4.39 1.72
C GLY A 25 -16.11 -5.14 0.43
N LEU A 26 -15.31 -6.11 0.02
CA LEU A 26 -15.57 -7.00 -1.12
C LEU A 26 -16.30 -8.31 -0.72
N GLY A 27 -16.71 -8.43 0.54
CA GLY A 27 -17.39 -9.61 1.08
C GLY A 27 -16.44 -10.78 1.42
N ILE A 28 -15.14 -10.50 1.60
CA ILE A 28 -14.16 -11.49 2.05
C ILE A 28 -13.83 -11.21 3.52
N GLU A 29 -14.27 -12.10 4.40
CA GLU A 29 -13.91 -12.06 5.82
C GLU A 29 -12.77 -13.05 6.11
N ILE A 30 -11.72 -12.55 6.76
CA ILE A 30 -10.56 -13.35 7.19
C ILE A 30 -10.06 -12.81 8.53
N SER A 31 -9.70 -13.70 9.45
CA SER A 31 -9.08 -13.31 10.73
C SER A 31 -7.62 -12.87 10.54
N GLU A 32 -7.07 -12.08 11.46
CA GLU A 32 -5.64 -11.70 11.41
C GLU A 32 -4.74 -12.94 11.44
N LYS A 33 -5.04 -13.90 12.33
CA LYS A 33 -4.33 -15.17 12.48
C LYS A 33 -4.32 -16.01 11.20
N GLU A 34 -5.43 -16.07 10.45
CA GLU A 34 -5.48 -16.77 9.17
C GLU A 34 -4.68 -16.03 8.10
N TYR A 35 -4.81 -14.71 8.05
CA TYR A 35 -4.07 -13.89 7.09
C TYR A 35 -2.56 -14.01 7.31
N MET A 36 -2.07 -13.96 8.54
CA MET A 36 -0.64 -14.12 8.85
C MET A 36 -0.03 -15.44 8.34
N LYS A 37 -0.84 -16.49 8.10
CA LYS A 37 -0.37 -17.75 7.50
C LYS A 37 -0.22 -17.68 5.98
N LEU A 38 -0.80 -16.68 5.33
CA LEU A 38 -0.81 -16.50 3.87
C LEU A 38 0.28 -15.56 3.37
N VAL A 39 0.93 -14.80 4.27
CA VAL A 39 1.89 -13.76 3.92
C VAL A 39 3.18 -13.90 4.71
N THR A 40 4.28 -13.48 4.10
CA THR A 40 5.58 -13.38 4.79
C THR A 40 5.64 -12.05 5.54
N ILE A 41 5.98 -12.10 6.82
CA ILE A 41 6.20 -10.90 7.64
C ILE A 41 7.70 -10.67 7.76
N HIS A 42 8.18 -9.56 7.20
CA HIS A 42 9.56 -9.15 7.32
C HIS A 42 9.78 -8.37 8.62
N SER A 43 11.04 -8.19 9.02
CA SER A 43 11.40 -7.42 10.23
C SER A 43 10.92 -5.96 10.21
N TYR A 44 10.65 -5.43 9.01
CA TYR A 44 10.15 -4.06 8.78
C TYR A 44 8.68 -4.02 8.35
N GLY A 45 7.94 -5.13 8.44
CA GLY A 45 6.53 -5.22 8.06
C GLY A 45 6.32 -6.02 6.77
N ILE A 46 5.26 -5.68 6.02
CA ILE A 46 4.81 -6.42 4.83
C ILE A 46 4.62 -5.44 3.68
N PHE A 47 5.00 -5.83 2.47
CA PHE A 47 4.69 -5.03 1.29
C PHE A 47 3.23 -5.21 0.88
N SER A 48 2.58 -4.14 0.47
CA SER A 48 1.18 -4.15 0.00
C SER A 48 0.92 -5.17 -1.11
N THR A 49 1.89 -5.35 -2.00
CA THR A 49 1.87 -6.32 -3.09
C THR A 49 1.85 -7.75 -2.54
N GLU A 50 2.62 -8.05 -1.49
CA GLU A 50 2.56 -9.34 -0.80
C GLU A 50 1.22 -9.56 -0.10
N LEU A 51 0.63 -8.50 0.47
CA LEU A 51 -0.66 -8.60 1.16
C LEU A 51 -1.76 -9.13 0.23
N VAL A 52 -1.79 -8.72 -1.04
CA VAL A 52 -2.90 -9.01 -1.95
C VAL A 52 -2.70 -10.27 -2.80
N ILE A 53 -1.46 -10.72 -3.03
CA ILE A 53 -1.14 -11.90 -3.86
C ILE A 53 -2.03 -13.13 -3.54
N PRO A 54 -2.25 -13.53 -2.27
CA PRO A 54 -3.08 -14.70 -1.95
C PRO A 54 -4.54 -14.59 -2.42
N PHE A 55 -5.02 -13.37 -2.69
CA PHE A 55 -6.40 -13.09 -3.08
C PHE A 55 -6.55 -12.88 -4.59
N ILE A 56 -5.48 -12.52 -5.30
CA ILE A 56 -5.52 -12.41 -6.77
C ILE A 56 -5.85 -13.77 -7.39
N ASN A 57 -5.22 -14.84 -6.88
CA ASN A 57 -5.52 -16.21 -7.27
C ASN A 57 -6.96 -16.67 -6.94
N LYS A 58 -7.70 -15.89 -6.14
CA LYS A 58 -9.11 -16.11 -5.78
C LYS A 58 -10.06 -15.20 -6.55
N GLY A 59 -9.56 -14.54 -7.61
CA GLY A 59 -10.35 -13.69 -8.51
C GLY A 59 -10.40 -12.22 -8.13
N ILE A 60 -9.64 -11.76 -7.12
CA ILE A 60 -9.56 -10.33 -6.80
C ILE A 60 -8.65 -9.63 -7.80
N LYS A 61 -9.17 -8.60 -8.45
CA LYS A 61 -8.36 -7.72 -9.30
C LYS A 61 -7.71 -6.68 -8.42
N ALA A 62 -6.40 -6.60 -8.47
CA ALA A 62 -5.62 -5.64 -7.70
C ALA A 62 -4.87 -4.70 -8.63
N THR A 63 -4.99 -3.40 -8.36
CA THR A 63 -4.23 -2.36 -9.06
C THR A 63 -3.40 -1.57 -8.06
N ALA A 64 -2.08 -1.59 -8.24
CA ALA A 64 -1.10 -0.85 -7.46
C ALA A 64 -0.60 0.37 -8.22
N TYR A 65 -0.47 1.50 -7.53
CA TYR A 65 0.08 2.74 -8.06
C TYR A 65 1.36 3.08 -7.33
N THR A 66 2.46 3.21 -8.07
CA THR A 66 3.79 3.42 -7.49
C THR A 66 4.45 4.70 -8.01
N TYR A 67 5.32 5.25 -7.17
CA TYR A 67 6.20 6.38 -7.50
C TYR A 67 7.58 6.17 -6.85
N ASN A 68 8.07 4.92 -6.89
CA ASN A 68 9.37 4.55 -6.35
C ASN A 68 10.50 4.96 -7.31
N LEU A 69 10.88 6.24 -7.28
CA LEU A 69 11.88 6.82 -8.19
C LEU A 69 13.19 6.00 -8.28
N PRO A 70 13.76 5.46 -7.18
CA PRO A 70 14.94 4.60 -7.25
C PRO A 70 14.79 3.39 -8.17
N ILE A 71 13.62 2.74 -8.18
CA ILE A 71 13.33 1.61 -9.07
C ILE A 71 13.06 2.13 -10.48
N LEU A 72 12.24 3.16 -10.62
CA LEU A 72 11.80 3.72 -11.90
C LEU A 72 12.95 4.23 -12.76
N ALA A 73 13.92 4.94 -12.16
CA ALA A 73 15.09 5.44 -12.87
C ALA A 73 15.90 4.33 -13.55
N ARG A 74 15.87 3.11 -13.00
CA ARG A 74 16.58 1.94 -13.52
C ARG A 74 15.78 1.17 -14.58
N LEU A 75 14.47 1.39 -14.65
CA LEU A 75 13.58 0.76 -15.64
C LEU A 75 13.44 1.58 -16.94
N ASN A 76 14.03 2.79 -16.98
CA ASN A 76 14.03 3.68 -18.14
C ASN A 76 15.04 3.25 -19.24
N LEU A 77 15.07 1.95 -19.55
CA LEU A 77 15.87 1.38 -20.64
C LEU A 77 14.96 1.02 -21.82
N PRO A 78 15.41 1.04 -23.08
CA PRO A 78 14.61 0.59 -24.23
C PRO A 78 14.64 -0.95 -24.36
N LEU A 79 14.28 -1.65 -23.29
CA LEU A 79 14.29 -3.12 -23.19
C LEU A 79 12.87 -3.68 -23.01
N GLY A 80 12.67 -4.95 -23.38
CA GLY A 80 11.45 -5.69 -23.04
C GLY A 80 11.27 -5.82 -21.52
N ALA A 81 10.02 -5.96 -21.06
CA ALA A 81 9.68 -5.89 -19.63
C ALA A 81 10.40 -6.94 -18.77
N GLU A 82 10.52 -8.17 -19.26
CA GLU A 82 11.22 -9.26 -18.57
C GLU A 82 12.71 -8.94 -18.38
N VAL A 83 13.37 -8.51 -19.46
CA VAL A 83 14.79 -8.13 -19.46
C VAL A 83 15.04 -6.93 -18.55
N LYS A 84 14.13 -5.93 -18.53
CA LYS A 84 14.19 -4.80 -17.59
C LYS A 84 14.16 -5.26 -16.14
N MET A 85 13.28 -6.19 -15.81
CA MET A 85 13.12 -6.67 -14.45
C MET A 85 14.33 -7.49 -14.00
N GLU A 86 14.87 -8.37 -14.85
CA GLU A 86 16.11 -9.08 -14.55
C GLU A 86 17.29 -8.13 -14.36
N HIS A 87 17.43 -7.13 -15.24
CA HIS A 87 18.50 -6.14 -15.15
C HIS A 87 18.38 -5.31 -13.87
N LEU A 88 17.17 -4.89 -13.51
CA LEU A 88 16.88 -4.22 -12.25
C LEU A 88 17.35 -5.07 -11.07
N LEU A 89 16.90 -6.32 -10.98
CA LEU A 89 17.25 -7.21 -9.86
C LEU A 89 18.76 -7.48 -9.74
N LYS A 90 19.45 -7.65 -10.87
CA LYS A 90 20.92 -7.82 -10.90
C LYS A 90 21.65 -6.54 -10.49
N GLY A 91 21.12 -5.36 -10.84
CA GLY A 91 21.70 -4.06 -10.52
C GLY A 91 21.42 -3.54 -9.10
N LEU A 92 20.46 -4.12 -8.39
CA LEU A 92 20.09 -3.72 -7.02
C LEU A 92 21.03 -4.37 -5.99
N LYS A 93 21.98 -3.58 -5.48
CA LYS A 93 22.92 -4.01 -4.44
C LYS A 93 22.35 -3.96 -3.02
N ALA A 94 21.38 -3.06 -2.76
CA ALA A 94 20.78 -2.91 -1.44
C ALA A 94 19.70 -4.00 -1.22
N PRO A 95 19.81 -4.84 -0.17
CA PRO A 95 18.85 -5.93 0.07
C PRO A 95 17.40 -5.44 0.17
N SER A 96 17.16 -4.30 0.83
CA SER A 96 15.82 -3.74 0.99
C SER A 96 15.17 -3.32 -0.33
N THR A 97 15.91 -2.66 -1.22
CA THR A 97 15.40 -2.27 -2.54
C THR A 97 15.16 -3.49 -3.43
N ARG A 98 16.01 -4.53 -3.29
CA ARG A 98 15.83 -5.79 -3.99
C ARG A 98 14.53 -6.48 -3.58
N LEU A 99 14.25 -6.57 -2.29
CA LEU A 99 13.00 -7.16 -1.78
C LEU A 99 11.76 -6.41 -2.29
N VAL A 100 11.80 -5.06 -2.35
CA VAL A 100 10.72 -4.27 -2.97
C VAL A 100 10.52 -4.67 -4.44
N ALA A 101 11.60 -4.76 -5.22
CA ALA A 101 11.51 -5.11 -6.64
C ALA A 101 11.03 -6.57 -6.85
N GLU A 102 11.49 -7.52 -6.03
CA GLU A 102 11.03 -8.91 -6.05
C GLU A 102 9.54 -9.01 -5.73
N SER A 103 9.06 -8.25 -4.75
CA SER A 103 7.65 -8.17 -4.40
C SER A 103 6.80 -7.57 -5.53
N MET A 104 7.26 -6.48 -6.17
CA MET A 104 6.60 -5.91 -7.35
C MET A 104 6.52 -6.92 -8.50
N LYS A 105 7.60 -7.65 -8.76
CA LYS A 105 7.67 -8.69 -9.80
C LYS A 105 6.64 -9.79 -9.52
N ALA A 106 6.64 -10.35 -8.31
CA ALA A 106 5.72 -11.41 -7.92
C ALA A 106 4.24 -10.99 -8.07
N PHE A 107 3.92 -9.74 -7.71
CA PHE A 107 2.57 -9.19 -7.89
C PHE A 107 2.14 -9.12 -9.36
N ILE A 108 3.04 -8.69 -10.25
CA ILE A 108 2.76 -8.61 -11.70
C ILE A 108 2.59 -10.03 -12.27
N GLU A 109 3.43 -10.98 -11.86
CA GLU A 109 3.41 -12.37 -12.34
C GLU A 109 2.10 -13.09 -12.01
N VAL A 110 1.47 -12.77 -10.87
CA VAL A 110 0.15 -13.34 -10.53
C VAL A 110 -1.04 -12.57 -11.15
N GLY A 111 -0.78 -11.60 -12.02
CA GLY A 111 -1.82 -10.84 -12.74
C GLY A 111 -2.23 -9.51 -12.10
N GLY A 112 -1.50 -9.04 -11.09
CA GLY A 112 -1.64 -7.70 -10.54
C GLY A 112 -1.28 -6.62 -11.58
N LYS A 113 -2.01 -5.50 -11.58
CA LYS A 113 -1.73 -4.36 -12.46
C LYS A 113 -0.95 -3.29 -11.71
N MET A 114 0.18 -2.85 -12.24
CA MET A 114 0.98 -1.80 -11.62
C MET A 114 1.14 -0.61 -12.56
N TYR A 115 0.85 0.60 -12.05
CA TYR A 115 0.99 1.85 -12.78
C TYR A 115 1.98 2.77 -12.09
N TRP A 116 2.83 3.41 -12.88
CA TRP A 116 3.65 4.52 -12.41
C TRP A 116 2.83 5.81 -12.50
N GLN A 117 2.59 6.47 -11.37
CA GLN A 117 1.91 7.77 -11.33
C GLN A 117 2.34 8.58 -10.10
N PRO A 118 2.57 9.89 -10.20
CA PRO A 118 2.80 10.73 -9.02
C PRO A 118 1.64 10.70 -8.01
N PRO A 119 1.93 10.69 -6.69
CA PRO A 119 0.91 10.78 -5.65
C PRO A 119 0.43 12.24 -5.50
N THR A 120 -0.58 12.62 -6.25
CA THR A 120 -1.24 13.93 -6.13
C THR A 120 -2.63 13.77 -5.55
N LEU A 121 -3.21 14.86 -5.02
CA LEU A 121 -4.60 14.84 -4.54
C LEU A 121 -5.55 14.38 -5.65
N HIS A 122 -5.41 14.96 -6.85
CA HIS A 122 -6.20 14.57 -8.00
C HIS A 122 -6.06 13.08 -8.32
N SER A 123 -4.83 12.55 -8.28
CA SER A 123 -4.61 11.14 -8.57
C SER A 123 -5.25 10.23 -7.53
N LEU A 124 -5.20 10.60 -6.24
CA LEU A 124 -5.89 9.89 -5.16
C LEU A 124 -7.42 9.92 -5.37
N GLN A 125 -8.00 11.09 -5.62
CA GLN A 125 -9.43 11.27 -5.84
C GLN A 125 -9.95 10.43 -7.01
N GLN A 126 -9.23 10.39 -8.14
CA GLN A 126 -9.57 9.52 -9.28
C GLN A 126 -9.64 8.03 -8.89
N LYS A 127 -8.75 7.57 -8.01
CA LYS A 127 -8.72 6.18 -7.56
C LYS A 127 -9.88 5.89 -6.62
N LEU A 128 -10.23 6.84 -5.77
CA LEU A 128 -11.35 6.73 -4.84
C LEU A 128 -12.72 6.68 -5.53
N GLN A 129 -12.84 7.14 -6.78
CA GLN A 129 -14.06 6.95 -7.59
C GLN A 129 -14.38 5.48 -7.81
N LYS A 130 -13.38 4.59 -7.75
CA LYS A 130 -13.56 3.13 -7.86
C LYS A 130 -13.89 2.45 -6.53
N GLY A 131 -13.75 3.19 -5.43
CA GLY A 131 -13.93 2.70 -4.07
C GLY A 131 -12.72 2.97 -3.18
N PRO A 132 -12.78 2.52 -1.91
CA PRO A 132 -11.71 2.74 -0.96
C PRO A 132 -10.37 2.14 -1.40
N ALA A 133 -9.30 2.81 -1.02
CA ALA A 133 -7.94 2.45 -1.38
C ALA A 133 -7.05 2.27 -0.15
N LEU A 134 -6.14 1.31 -0.21
CA LEU A 134 -5.04 1.20 0.72
C LEU A 134 -4.02 2.26 0.34
N ILE A 135 -3.52 3.02 1.29
CA ILE A 135 -2.40 3.94 1.06
C ILE A 135 -1.25 3.63 2.00
N SER A 136 -0.04 3.89 1.54
CA SER A 136 1.18 3.78 2.32
C SER A 136 1.69 5.18 2.66
N VAL A 137 1.85 5.48 3.95
CA VAL A 137 2.20 6.81 4.45
C VAL A 137 3.42 6.77 5.36
N ASN A 138 4.15 7.88 5.40
CA ASN A 138 5.17 8.13 6.41
C ASN A 138 4.52 8.83 7.60
N THR A 139 4.51 8.18 8.76
CA THR A 139 3.80 8.67 9.95
C THR A 139 4.36 9.98 10.51
N ALA A 140 5.67 10.19 10.41
CA ALA A 140 6.30 11.44 10.83
C ALA A 140 5.88 12.61 9.93
N ALA A 141 5.87 12.41 8.61
CA ALA A 141 5.40 13.41 7.65
C ALA A 141 3.88 13.66 7.76
N LEU A 142 3.11 12.66 8.21
CA LEU A 142 1.70 12.85 8.52
C LEU A 142 1.50 13.76 9.75
N GLY A 143 2.55 14.08 10.51
CA GLY A 143 2.49 14.82 11.76
C GLY A 143 1.95 13.98 12.91
N ASP A 144 2.14 12.66 12.83
CA ASP A 144 1.64 11.70 13.81
C ASP A 144 2.79 11.23 14.73
N TYR A 145 3.18 12.12 15.65
CA TYR A 145 4.36 11.97 16.51
C TYR A 145 4.28 10.84 17.53
N TRP A 146 3.14 10.15 17.63
CA TRP A 146 2.94 8.98 18.48
C TRP A 146 3.81 7.78 18.06
N ARG A 147 4.37 7.82 16.85
CA ARG A 147 5.26 6.79 16.33
C ARG A 147 6.68 7.32 16.19
N HIS A 148 7.65 6.46 16.49
CA HIS A 148 9.07 6.75 16.27
C HIS A 148 9.33 7.30 14.87
N TRP A 149 10.29 8.21 14.78
CA TRP A 149 10.61 8.93 13.56
C TRP A 149 10.94 7.92 12.44
N ASN A 150 10.24 8.04 11.30
CA ASN A 150 10.51 7.31 10.05
C ASN A 150 9.86 5.91 9.86
N ASN A 151 8.71 5.63 10.48
CA ASN A 151 7.98 4.38 10.22
C ASN A 151 6.90 4.53 9.14
N GLY A 152 6.99 3.68 8.11
CA GLY A 152 5.92 3.46 7.13
C GLY A 152 4.69 2.86 7.79
N HIS A 153 3.51 3.20 7.29
CA HIS A 153 2.23 2.74 7.81
C HIS A 153 1.19 2.60 6.71
N TYR A 154 0.22 1.71 6.91
CA TYR A 154 -0.89 1.54 5.99
C TYR A 154 -2.18 2.08 6.58
N LEU A 155 -2.90 2.86 5.77
CA LEU A 155 -4.23 3.39 6.05
C LEU A 155 -5.18 2.97 4.94
N VAL A 156 -6.48 3.00 5.20
CA VAL A 156 -7.50 2.95 4.15
C VAL A 156 -8.13 4.33 3.99
N VAL A 157 -8.12 4.86 2.78
CA VAL A 157 -8.86 6.09 2.42
C VAL A 157 -10.16 5.69 1.74
N SER A 158 -11.27 6.29 2.15
CA SER A 158 -12.60 5.98 1.59
C SER A 158 -13.20 7.11 0.76
N GLU A 159 -12.90 8.35 1.11
CA GLU A 159 -13.40 9.55 0.44
C GLU A 159 -12.38 10.68 0.63
N SER A 160 -12.39 11.63 -0.31
CA SER A 160 -11.49 12.77 -0.33
C SER A 160 -12.17 13.94 -1.02
N ASP A 161 -12.19 15.10 -0.35
CA ASP A 161 -12.57 16.39 -0.94
C ASP A 161 -11.30 17.22 -1.22
N GLU A 162 -11.45 18.51 -1.52
CA GLU A 162 -10.30 19.39 -1.80
C GLU A 162 -9.40 19.61 -0.58
N LYS A 163 -9.97 19.62 0.64
CA LYS A 163 -9.27 19.97 1.88
C LYS A 163 -8.81 18.75 2.64
N ARG A 164 -9.61 17.69 2.69
CA ARG A 164 -9.42 16.56 3.60
C ARG A 164 -9.81 15.22 2.99
N SER A 165 -9.25 14.16 3.58
CA SER A 165 -9.53 12.77 3.25
C SER A 165 -9.97 12.00 4.48
N ARG A 166 -10.95 11.12 4.32
CA ARG A 166 -11.43 10.25 5.39
C ARG A 166 -10.66 8.95 5.41
N VAL A 167 -9.94 8.75 6.51
CA VAL A 167 -9.04 7.63 6.72
C VAL A 167 -9.55 6.68 7.78
N TYR A 168 -9.20 5.41 7.62
CA TYR A 168 -9.32 4.36 8.63
C TYR A 168 -7.91 3.93 8.99
N ASP A 169 -7.52 4.18 10.23
CA ASP A 169 -6.19 3.85 10.74
C ASP A 169 -6.28 2.59 11.60
N PRO A 170 -5.59 1.49 11.26
CA PRO A 170 -5.61 0.28 12.06
C PRO A 170 -4.87 0.40 13.39
N TYR A 171 -4.15 1.49 13.68
CA TYR A 171 -3.37 1.63 14.89
C TYR A 171 -4.25 1.61 16.16
N TYR A 172 -3.84 0.81 17.14
CA TYR A 172 -4.66 0.50 18.31
C TYR A 172 -4.91 1.72 19.23
N GLU A 173 -3.99 2.69 19.26
CA GLU A 173 -4.14 3.93 20.06
C GLU A 173 -5.05 4.97 19.39
N LYS A 174 -5.47 4.74 18.13
CA LYS A 174 -6.37 5.65 17.43
C LYS A 174 -7.84 5.38 17.77
N PRO A 175 -8.70 6.42 17.64
CA PRO A 175 -10.14 6.25 17.76
C PRO A 175 -10.64 5.12 16.85
N GLN A 176 -11.60 4.34 17.35
CA GLN A 176 -12.24 3.32 16.53
C GLN A 176 -13.07 4.00 15.43
N GLY A 177 -13.01 3.46 14.22
CA GLY A 177 -13.69 3.99 13.05
C GLY A 177 -12.80 4.89 12.19
N SER A 178 -13.42 5.85 11.52
CA SER A 178 -12.78 6.74 10.56
C SER A 178 -12.62 8.15 11.12
N TYR A 179 -11.61 8.88 10.66
CA TYR A 179 -11.46 10.32 10.94
C TYR A 179 -10.98 11.07 9.70
N TRP A 180 -11.07 12.40 9.74
CA TRP A 180 -10.62 13.27 8.66
C TRP A 180 -9.18 13.70 8.87
N VAL A 181 -8.41 13.74 7.78
CA VAL A 181 -7.02 14.22 7.73
C VAL A 181 -6.91 15.25 6.61
N GLU A 182 -6.29 16.39 6.91
CA GLU A 182 -6.03 17.41 5.90
C GLU A 182 -5.10 16.90 4.79
N ASN A 183 -5.46 17.17 3.54
CA ASN A 183 -4.75 16.72 2.35
C ASN A 183 -3.33 17.30 2.26
N GLU A 184 -3.13 18.51 2.80
CA GLU A 184 -1.82 19.16 2.92
C GLU A 184 -0.83 18.36 3.77
N ARG A 185 -1.32 17.49 4.67
CA ARG A 185 -0.50 16.56 5.46
C ARG A 185 -0.45 15.19 4.80
N LEU A 186 -1.58 14.71 4.29
CA LEU A 186 -1.69 13.36 3.75
C LEU A 186 -0.85 13.16 2.49
N ILE A 187 -0.93 14.07 1.52
CA ILE A 187 -0.24 13.91 0.23
C ILE A 187 1.29 13.93 0.39
N PRO A 188 1.89 14.84 1.17
CA PRO A 188 3.32 14.75 1.47
C PRO A 188 3.69 13.45 2.19
N ALA A 189 2.87 12.97 3.14
CA ALA A 189 3.14 11.72 3.85
C ALA A 189 3.15 10.49 2.91
N ILE A 190 2.24 10.44 1.94
CA ILE A 190 2.22 9.43 0.88
C ILE A 190 3.49 9.54 0.02
N THR A 191 3.82 10.76 -0.41
CA THR A 191 4.96 11.05 -1.31
C THR A 191 6.30 10.64 -0.69
N VAL A 192 6.52 10.96 0.58
CA VAL A 192 7.76 10.59 1.29
C VAL A 192 7.91 9.07 1.37
N ASN A 193 6.80 8.36 1.60
CA ASN A 193 6.83 6.91 1.75
C ASN A 193 6.95 6.15 0.42
N SER A 194 6.41 6.69 -0.67
CA SER A 194 6.42 6.05 -1.99
C SER A 194 7.81 5.74 -2.53
N MET A 195 8.84 6.41 -2.03
CA MET A 195 10.24 6.18 -2.39
C MET A 195 10.82 4.91 -1.75
N ARG A 196 10.16 4.32 -0.76
CA ARG A 196 10.64 3.17 0.03
C ARG A 196 9.67 1.99 0.04
N SER A 197 8.47 2.16 -0.49
CA SER A 197 7.44 1.12 -0.58
C SER A 197 7.32 0.52 -1.98
N THR A 198 6.57 -0.57 -2.08
CA THR A 198 6.17 -1.19 -3.36
C THR A 198 5.19 -0.32 -4.13
N ASP A 199 4.27 0.33 -3.44
CA ASP A 199 3.29 1.25 -3.99
C ASP A 199 2.97 2.34 -2.97
N TYR A 200 2.26 3.37 -3.39
CA TYR A 200 1.71 4.38 -2.48
C TYR A 200 0.20 4.24 -2.33
N CYS A 201 -0.47 3.57 -3.28
CA CYS A 201 -1.90 3.39 -3.31
C CYS A 201 -2.28 2.09 -4.03
N MET A 202 -3.15 1.29 -3.40
CA MET A 202 -3.69 0.06 -3.96
C MET A 202 -5.22 0.07 -3.92
N THR A 203 -5.82 -0.34 -5.03
CA THR A 203 -7.27 -0.49 -5.19
C THR A 203 -7.59 -1.95 -5.51
N LEU A 204 -8.73 -2.42 -5.01
CA LEU A 204 -9.21 -3.79 -5.23
C LEU A 204 -10.59 -3.76 -5.89
N GLU A 205 -10.81 -4.70 -6.81
CA GLU A 205 -12.08 -4.91 -7.52
C GLU A 205 -12.38 -6.42 -7.58
N ARG A 206 -13.65 -6.78 -7.75
CA ARG A 206 -14.09 -8.16 -7.99
C ARG A 206 -14.29 -8.43 -9.49
#